data_AF-A0AAV1SN34-F1
#
_entry.id   AF-A0AAV1SN34-F1
#
_cell.length_a   1.000
_cell.length_b   1.000
_cell.length_c   1.000
_cell.angle_alpha   90.00
_cell.angle_beta   90.00
_cell.angle_gamma   90.00
#
_symmetry.space_group_name_H-M   'P 1'
#
loop_
_entity.id
_entity.type
_entity.pdbx_description
1 polymer ?
#
loop_
_entity_poly.entity_id
_entity_poly.type
_entity_poly.pdbx_seq_one_letter_code
_entity_poly.pdbx_strand_id
1 'polypeptide(L)'
;MEELKKLEEVQRMITLMESHAFIPSSSSSSNNHHSNRFLANLLLLLIQPCGDLDIKDKLSLINERIPKISDSFLEEASLLFNRKEKEPVLQIENKLITTSNGDFEDMALVSLDAMQRANSTLEDFMDSLNEKIVNMQISSVGVIERESHMEVSENWIGKFIYVLKNNPFKPLVGQLQRHGLLTQRIIEEFMFGEEYWALERKLCSALMNQTEILVEDVTRAIHLKSFDYRVLNLLLYQLRGEKVNDVHMEFLSISEFLVEVSDDLFDYEDDVLENHFNILRMFVRIYGPATAPAMLAKYIAEAEEKYDDLLKTLDPQLSSNYQTRCEEATKEGGKMSGHPLGTWNIPPVIVDEELYRSNWVNSESVVPPG
;
A
#
# COMPACT_ATOMS: atom_id res chain seq x y z
N MET A 1 -12.85 2.78 1.20
CA MET A 1 -13.23 3.16 -0.18
C MET A 1 -13.91 4.52 -0.30
N GLU A 2 -14.96 4.83 0.46
CA GLU A 2 -15.65 6.13 0.34
C GLU A 2 -14.78 7.35 0.71
N GLU A 3 -13.96 7.25 1.75
CA GLU A 3 -13.01 8.31 2.13
C GLU A 3 -11.86 8.46 1.11
N LEU A 4 -11.42 7.35 0.50
CA LEU A 4 -10.46 7.37 -0.61
C LEU A 4 -11.01 8.13 -1.81
N LYS A 5 -12.28 7.90 -2.14
CA LYS A 5 -12.98 8.57 -3.24
C LYS A 5 -13.09 10.09 -3.00
N LYS A 6 -13.42 10.52 -1.78
CA LYS A 6 -13.42 11.96 -1.42
C LYS A 6 -12.03 12.58 -1.53
N LEU A 7 -11.00 11.86 -1.11
CA LEU A 7 -9.61 12.32 -1.21
C LEU A 7 -9.13 12.42 -2.66
N GLU A 8 -9.54 11.48 -3.50
CA GLU A 8 -9.32 11.51 -4.93
C GLU A 8 -9.99 12.74 -5.58
N GLU A 9 -11.24 13.04 -5.23
CA GLU A 9 -11.94 14.23 -5.71
C GLU A 9 -11.19 15.52 -5.36
N VAL A 10 -10.66 15.61 -4.13
CA VAL A 10 -9.83 16.74 -3.67
C VAL A 10 -8.54 16.83 -4.48
N GLN A 11 -7.84 15.72 -4.69
CA GLN A 11 -6.58 15.73 -5.43
C GLN A 11 -6.78 16.07 -6.91
N ARG A 12 -7.83 15.55 -7.56
CA ARG A 12 -8.20 15.91 -8.94
C ARG A 12 -8.50 17.40 -9.06
N MET A 13 -9.18 17.98 -8.07
CA MET A 13 -9.45 19.42 -8.04
C MET A 13 -8.16 20.24 -7.89
N ILE A 14 -7.21 19.83 -7.05
CA ILE A 14 -5.92 20.52 -6.90
C ILE A 14 -5.14 20.50 -8.21
N THR A 15 -5.03 19.35 -8.88
CA THR A 15 -4.35 19.24 -10.19
C THR A 15 -5.01 20.14 -11.23
N LEU A 16 -6.34 20.24 -11.23
CA LEU A 16 -7.07 21.15 -12.11
C LEU A 16 -6.78 22.63 -11.77
N MET A 17 -6.68 22.99 -10.50
CA MET A 17 -6.33 24.35 -10.07
C MET A 17 -4.90 24.72 -10.50
N GLU A 18 -3.96 23.78 -10.42
CA GLU A 18 -2.57 23.95 -10.86
C GLU A 18 -2.47 24.13 -12.38
N SER A 19 -3.20 23.33 -13.16
CA SER A 19 -3.19 23.43 -14.63
C SER A 19 -3.78 24.73 -15.17
N HIS A 20 -4.67 25.37 -14.40
CA HIS A 20 -5.26 26.67 -14.73
C HIS A 20 -4.54 27.86 -14.07
N ALA A 21 -3.36 27.66 -13.48
CA ALA A 21 -2.60 28.68 -12.75
C ALA A 21 -3.41 29.40 -11.64
N PHE A 22 -4.43 28.72 -11.11
CA PHE A 22 -5.24 29.21 -9.99
C PHE A 22 -4.47 29.15 -8.67
N ILE A 23 -3.50 28.24 -8.59
CA ILE A 23 -2.49 28.16 -7.53
C ILE A 23 -1.12 28.41 -8.19
N PRO A 24 -0.20 29.18 -7.56
CA PRO A 24 1.12 29.45 -8.13
C PRO A 24 1.92 28.16 -8.39
N SER A 25 2.46 28.04 -9.61
CA SER A 25 3.39 26.99 -10.01
C SER A 25 4.69 27.11 -9.19
N SER A 26 4.78 26.29 -8.15
CA SER A 26 5.81 26.24 -7.09
C SER A 26 7.22 26.78 -7.43
N SER A 27 7.69 27.80 -6.69
CA SER A 27 9.12 28.12 -6.52
C SER A 27 9.44 29.18 -5.44
N SER A 28 8.64 29.33 -4.38
CA SER A 28 9.09 30.08 -3.18
C SER A 28 8.45 29.58 -1.89
N SER A 29 9.32 29.14 -0.98
CA SER A 29 9.17 28.96 0.47
C SER A 29 7.76 28.79 1.08
N SER A 30 7.55 27.61 1.68
CA SER A 30 6.64 27.34 2.83
C SER A 30 5.13 27.60 2.72
N ASN A 31 4.56 27.95 1.56
CA ASN A 31 3.13 28.30 1.52
C ASN A 31 2.18 27.11 1.31
N ASN A 32 1.84 26.50 2.45
CA ASN A 32 0.49 26.13 2.91
C ASN A 32 -0.30 25.11 2.05
N HIS A 33 0.12 23.83 2.06
CA HIS A 33 -0.69 22.70 1.57
C HIS A 33 -2.13 22.70 2.11
N HIS A 34 -2.33 23.18 3.35
CA HIS A 34 -3.65 23.34 3.95
C HIS A 34 -4.51 24.39 3.22
N SER A 35 -3.92 25.46 2.68
CA SER A 35 -4.64 26.45 1.86
C SER A 35 -5.12 25.87 0.54
N ASN A 36 -4.25 25.14 -0.16
CA ASN A 36 -4.63 24.51 -1.43
C ASN A 36 -5.75 23.49 -1.22
N ARG A 37 -5.64 22.69 -0.17
CA ARG A 37 -6.68 21.73 0.23
C ARG A 37 -7.99 22.42 0.62
N PHE A 38 -7.93 23.51 1.39
CA PHE A 38 -9.12 24.29 1.75
C PHE A 38 -9.83 24.84 0.52
N LEU A 39 -9.08 25.43 -0.43
CA LEU A 39 -9.63 25.96 -1.67
C LEU A 39 -10.23 24.86 -2.55
N ALA A 40 -9.57 23.71 -2.66
CA ALA A 40 -10.10 22.55 -3.39
C ALA A 40 -11.42 22.06 -2.78
N ASN A 41 -11.49 21.92 -1.46
CA ASN A 41 -12.74 21.55 -0.76
C ASN A 41 -13.86 22.58 -0.98
N LEU A 42 -13.52 23.87 -0.98
CA LEU A 42 -14.49 24.94 -1.27
C LEU A 42 -15.02 24.84 -2.71
N LEU A 43 -14.16 24.62 -3.70
CA LEU A 43 -14.57 24.46 -5.10
C LEU A 43 -15.41 23.19 -5.31
N LEU A 44 -15.05 22.09 -4.64
CA LEU A 44 -15.85 20.86 -4.65
C LEU A 44 -17.26 21.10 -4.07
N LEU A 45 -17.35 21.84 -2.97
CA LEU A 45 -18.64 22.22 -2.37
C LEU A 45 -19.50 23.05 -3.35
N LEU A 46 -18.89 23.93 -4.14
CA LEU A 46 -19.60 24.75 -5.13
C LEU A 46 -20.20 23.91 -6.27
N ILE A 47 -19.47 22.90 -6.74
CA ILE A 47 -19.94 22.04 -7.83
C ILE A 47 -20.90 20.94 -7.36
N GLN A 48 -20.90 20.60 -6.07
CA GLN A 48 -21.79 19.58 -5.51
C GLN A 48 -23.27 20.00 -5.62
N PRO A 49 -24.20 19.11 -6.05
CA PRO A 49 -25.63 19.43 -6.14
C PRO A 49 -26.18 19.96 -4.80
N CYS A 50 -26.96 21.04 -4.84
CA CYS A 50 -27.58 21.62 -3.65
C CYS A 50 -29.02 22.05 -3.97
N GLY A 51 -29.96 21.11 -3.86
CA GLY A 51 -31.34 21.31 -4.29
C GLY A 51 -31.42 21.74 -5.75
N ASP A 52 -32.26 22.75 -6.03
CA ASP A 52 -32.46 23.30 -7.37
C ASP A 52 -31.46 24.44 -7.73
N LEU A 53 -30.45 24.69 -6.88
CA LEU A 53 -29.48 25.77 -7.10
C LEU A 53 -28.40 25.33 -8.11
N ASP A 54 -28.30 26.08 -9.21
CA ASP A 54 -27.21 25.91 -10.16
C ASP A 54 -25.91 26.60 -9.67
N ILE A 55 -24.79 26.39 -10.38
CA ILE A 55 -23.49 26.97 -10.00
C ILE A 55 -23.54 28.51 -9.98
N LYS A 56 -24.29 29.14 -10.90
CA LYS A 56 -24.39 30.61 -10.99
C LYS A 56 -25.18 31.18 -9.81
N ASP A 57 -26.27 30.51 -9.43
CA ASP A 57 -27.08 30.89 -8.27
C ASP A 57 -26.27 30.79 -6.97
N LYS A 58 -25.51 29.71 -6.80
CA LYS A 58 -24.59 29.56 -5.65
C LYS A 58 -23.55 30.66 -5.58
N LEU A 59 -22.89 30.97 -6.70
CA LEU A 59 -21.88 32.04 -6.75
C LEU A 59 -22.49 33.42 -6.46
N SER A 60 -23.70 33.69 -6.97
CA SER A 60 -24.43 34.92 -6.71
C SER A 60 -24.74 35.08 -5.21
N LEU A 61 -25.26 34.03 -4.58
CA LEU A 61 -25.56 34.01 -3.14
C LEU A 61 -24.29 34.21 -2.30
N ILE A 62 -23.20 33.55 -2.67
CA ILE A 62 -21.91 33.67 -1.97
C ILE A 62 -21.39 35.10 -2.09
N ASN A 63 -21.40 35.70 -3.28
CA ASN A 63 -20.97 37.09 -3.45
C ASN A 63 -21.86 38.09 -2.68
N GLU A 64 -23.16 37.83 -2.55
CA GLU A 64 -24.10 38.68 -1.80
C GLU A 64 -23.93 38.55 -0.28
N ARG A 65 -23.47 37.38 0.20
CA ARG A 65 -23.48 37.00 1.62
C ARG A 65 -22.10 36.96 2.26
N ILE A 66 -21.03 36.62 1.52
CA ILE A 66 -19.64 36.64 2.03
C ILE A 66 -19.31 37.97 2.72
N PRO A 67 -19.63 39.15 2.17
CA PRO A 67 -19.32 40.42 2.82
C PRO A 67 -20.08 40.65 4.14
N LYS A 68 -21.15 39.88 4.39
CA LYS A 68 -21.97 39.92 5.61
C LYS A 68 -21.48 38.93 6.67
N ILE A 69 -20.56 38.02 6.31
CA ILE A 69 -19.94 37.10 7.27
C ILE A 69 -18.96 37.92 8.11
N SER A 70 -19.29 38.12 9.39
CA SER A 70 -18.41 38.77 10.35
C SER A 70 -17.64 37.75 11.17
N ASP A 71 -16.48 38.16 11.69
CA ASP A 71 -15.68 37.34 12.60
C ASP A 71 -16.50 36.89 13.82
N SER A 72 -17.34 37.79 14.37
CA SER A 72 -18.22 37.49 15.50
C SER A 72 -19.23 36.37 15.19
N PHE A 73 -19.74 36.32 13.96
CA PHE A 73 -20.67 35.26 13.52
C PHE A 73 -19.95 33.92 13.37
N LEU A 74 -18.72 33.92 12.84
CA LEU A 74 -17.91 32.71 12.72
C LEU A 74 -17.45 32.16 14.07
N GLU A 75 -17.13 33.03 15.03
CA GLU A 75 -16.82 32.63 16.41
C GLU A 75 -18.05 32.01 17.10
N GLU A 76 -19.23 32.63 16.94
CA GLU A 76 -20.49 32.09 17.45
C GLU A 76 -20.80 30.71 16.85
N ALA A 77 -20.68 30.56 15.52
CA ALA A 77 -20.84 29.28 14.84
C ALA A 77 -19.82 28.25 15.31
N SER A 78 -18.54 28.62 15.46
CA SER A 78 -17.50 27.73 15.98
C SER A 78 -17.82 27.24 17.39
N LEU A 79 -18.31 28.11 18.28
CA LEU A 79 -18.71 27.72 19.63
C LEU A 79 -19.92 26.76 19.65
N LEU A 80 -20.85 26.94 18.72
CA LEU A 80 -22.03 26.08 18.57
C LEU A 80 -21.69 24.70 18.01
N PHE A 81 -20.69 24.60 17.13
CA PHE A 81 -20.41 23.38 16.36
C PHE A 81 -19.07 22.69 16.70
N ASN A 82 -18.11 23.34 17.38
CA ASN A 82 -16.77 22.78 17.71
C ASN A 82 -16.58 22.43 19.20
N ARG A 83 -17.64 22.05 19.93
CA ARG A 83 -17.51 21.62 21.33
C ARG A 83 -16.95 20.19 21.43
N LYS A 84 -15.66 20.01 21.11
CA LYS A 84 -14.84 18.86 21.51
C LYS A 84 -13.53 19.37 22.14
N GLU A 85 -13.15 18.70 23.22
CA GLU A 85 -12.20 19.10 24.26
C GLU A 85 -10.80 19.46 23.72
N LYS A 86 -10.21 20.55 24.25
CA LYS A 86 -8.84 21.00 23.94
C LYS A 86 -7.84 20.38 24.91
N GLU A 87 -6.81 19.71 24.39
CA GLU A 87 -5.52 19.56 25.06
C GLU A 87 -4.39 20.23 24.24
N PRO A 88 -3.30 20.71 24.89
CA PRO A 88 -2.34 21.60 24.27
C PRO A 88 -1.21 20.87 23.53
N VAL A 89 -0.89 21.31 22.31
CA VAL A 89 0.22 20.79 21.50
C VAL A 89 1.52 21.52 21.84
N LEU A 90 2.54 20.77 22.23
CA LEU A 90 3.93 21.25 22.35
C LEU A 90 4.61 21.21 20.98
N GLN A 91 5.25 22.33 20.61
CA GLN A 91 6.06 22.50 19.41
C GLN A 91 7.41 21.78 19.57
N ILE A 92 7.83 21.00 18.58
CA ILE A 92 9.21 20.50 18.46
C ILE A 92 9.73 20.87 17.07
N GLU A 93 10.76 21.71 17.05
CA GLU A 93 11.55 22.07 15.88
C GLU A 93 12.38 20.86 15.39
N ASN A 94 12.20 20.45 14.14
CA ASN A 94 13.11 19.50 13.48
C ASN A 94 14.05 20.23 12.52
N LYS A 95 15.34 20.12 12.83
CA LYS A 95 16.46 20.71 12.12
C LYS A 95 16.70 19.95 10.80
N LEU A 96 16.51 20.68 9.72
CA LEU A 96 16.71 20.34 8.32
C LEU A 96 18.11 19.76 8.05
N ILE A 97 18.18 18.53 7.50
CA ILE A 97 19.37 18.07 6.76
C ILE A 97 19.08 18.32 5.27
N THR A 98 19.70 19.38 4.75
CA THR A 98 19.73 19.68 3.31
C THR A 98 20.79 18.81 2.63
N THR A 99 20.38 17.98 1.68
CA THR A 99 21.27 17.50 0.62
C THR A 99 20.72 17.91 -0.75
N SER A 100 21.63 18.36 -1.60
CA SER A 100 21.45 19.25 -2.74
C SER A 100 20.50 18.77 -3.85
N ASN A 101 19.66 19.71 -4.30
CA ASN A 101 18.96 19.68 -5.58
C ASN A 101 19.95 19.78 -6.75
N GLY A 102 19.67 19.02 -7.81
CA GLY A 102 20.25 19.16 -9.14
C GLY A 102 19.85 17.97 -10.02
N ASP A 103 18.97 18.21 -10.99
CA ASP A 103 18.67 17.35 -12.16
C ASP A 103 17.68 16.17 -12.00
N PHE A 104 16.44 16.45 -11.55
CA PHE A 104 15.33 15.48 -11.63
C PHE A 104 14.02 16.05 -12.22
N GLU A 105 14.08 17.18 -12.93
CA GLU A 105 12.89 17.83 -13.50
C GLU A 105 12.28 17.10 -14.72
N ASP A 106 12.93 16.06 -15.25
CA ASP A 106 12.45 15.33 -16.42
C ASP A 106 12.40 13.79 -16.22
N MET A 107 12.29 13.35 -14.96
CA MET A 107 12.13 11.92 -14.66
C MET A 107 10.67 11.53 -14.85
N ALA A 108 10.40 10.56 -15.75
CA ALA A 108 9.08 10.02 -16.04
C ALA A 108 8.26 9.86 -14.74
N LEU A 109 7.27 10.74 -14.59
CA LEU A 109 6.39 10.72 -13.43
C LEU A 109 5.64 9.39 -13.44
N VAL A 110 5.83 8.58 -12.40
CA VAL A 110 4.74 7.72 -11.92
C VAL A 110 3.67 8.70 -11.43
N SER A 111 2.75 9.06 -12.34
CA SER A 111 1.57 9.84 -11.98
C SER A 111 0.62 8.95 -11.18
N LEU A 112 -0.20 9.55 -10.33
CA LEU A 112 -1.34 8.86 -9.71
C LEU A 112 -2.19 8.14 -10.78
N ASP A 113 -2.29 8.72 -11.99
CA ASP A 113 -2.90 8.10 -13.18
C ASP A 113 -2.22 6.79 -13.63
N ALA A 114 -0.91 6.60 -13.40
CA ALA A 114 -0.22 5.34 -13.70
C ALA A 114 -0.58 4.25 -12.67
N MET A 115 -0.74 4.62 -11.39
CA MET A 115 -1.24 3.72 -10.35
C MET A 115 -2.72 3.39 -10.56
N GLN A 116 -3.53 4.34 -11.03
CA GLN A 116 -4.94 4.11 -11.36
C GLN A 116 -5.15 3.28 -12.63
N ARG A 117 -4.27 3.41 -13.64
CA ARG A 117 -4.32 2.57 -14.85
C ARG A 117 -3.83 1.15 -14.64
N ALA A 118 -3.11 0.88 -13.55
CA ALA A 118 -2.65 -0.46 -13.20
C ALA A 118 -3.81 -1.41 -12.83
N ASN A 119 -5.01 -0.89 -12.54
CA ASN A 119 -6.21 -1.66 -12.22
C ASN A 119 -5.98 -2.82 -11.24
N SER A 120 -5.07 -2.60 -10.29
CA SER A 120 -4.49 -3.60 -9.38
C SER A 120 -4.08 -2.92 -8.07
N THR A 121 -3.86 -3.69 -7.00
CA THR A 121 -3.50 -3.15 -5.66
C THR A 121 -2.13 -2.47 -5.69
N LEU A 122 -1.77 -1.72 -4.64
CA LEU A 122 -0.42 -1.13 -4.56
C LEU A 122 0.64 -2.24 -4.60
N GLU A 123 0.40 -3.35 -3.91
CA GLU A 123 1.09 -4.64 -3.98
C GLU A 123 1.40 -5.09 -5.40
N ASP A 124 0.40 -5.33 -6.26
CA ASP A 124 0.58 -5.79 -7.63
C ASP A 124 1.51 -4.87 -8.46
N PHE A 125 1.42 -3.55 -8.22
CA PHE A 125 2.33 -2.59 -8.83
C PHE A 125 3.76 -2.72 -8.29
N MET A 126 3.91 -2.88 -6.98
CA MET A 126 5.19 -3.06 -6.30
C MET A 126 5.86 -4.39 -6.70
N ASP A 127 5.09 -5.46 -6.86
CA ASP A 127 5.58 -6.78 -7.29
C ASP A 127 5.93 -6.78 -8.77
N SER A 128 5.12 -6.18 -9.63
CA SER A 128 5.49 -5.98 -11.04
C SER A 128 6.78 -5.16 -11.18
N LEU A 129 7.02 -4.19 -10.29
CA LEU A 129 8.29 -3.47 -10.25
C LEU A 129 9.44 -4.36 -9.80
N ASN A 130 9.25 -5.15 -8.74
CA ASN A 130 10.26 -6.08 -8.23
C ASN A 130 10.64 -7.14 -9.28
N GLU A 131 9.66 -7.78 -9.91
CA GLU A 131 9.89 -8.74 -11.00
C GLU A 131 10.66 -8.12 -12.17
N LYS A 132 10.29 -6.91 -12.60
CA LYS A 132 11.01 -6.19 -13.65
C LYS A 132 12.47 -5.91 -13.25
N ILE A 133 12.70 -5.55 -12.00
CA ILE A 133 14.07 -5.34 -11.46
C ILE A 133 14.87 -6.66 -11.52
N VAL A 134 14.27 -7.78 -11.11
CA VAL A 134 14.91 -9.12 -11.10
C VAL A 134 15.18 -9.64 -12.51
N ASN A 135 14.20 -9.59 -13.41
CA ASN A 135 14.35 -10.04 -14.80
C ASN A 135 15.44 -9.24 -15.56
N MET A 136 15.62 -7.97 -15.21
CA MET A 136 16.70 -7.13 -15.75
C MET A 136 18.09 -7.47 -15.18
N GLN A 137 18.20 -8.17 -14.05
CA GLN A 137 19.48 -8.70 -13.54
C GLN A 137 19.95 -9.88 -14.41
N ILE A 138 19.01 -10.76 -14.79
CA ILE A 138 19.29 -11.96 -15.59
C ILE A 138 19.68 -11.59 -17.03
N SER A 139 18.99 -10.63 -17.66
CA SER A 139 19.30 -10.20 -19.03
C SER A 139 20.62 -9.41 -19.14
N SER A 140 21.04 -8.70 -18.09
CA SER A 140 22.34 -8.03 -18.06
C SER A 140 23.55 -8.98 -18.01
N VAL A 141 23.33 -10.23 -17.57
CA VAL A 141 24.35 -11.30 -17.61
C VAL A 141 24.41 -11.98 -18.99
N GLY A 142 23.36 -11.84 -19.82
CA GLY A 142 23.24 -12.51 -21.12
C GLY A 142 23.50 -11.65 -22.37
N VAL A 143 23.60 -10.32 -22.25
CA VAL A 143 23.76 -9.42 -23.42
C VAL A 143 25.12 -8.72 -23.38
N ILE A 144 26.15 -9.46 -23.74
CA ILE A 144 27.36 -8.90 -24.37
C ILE A 144 27.38 -9.43 -25.80
N GLU A 145 26.54 -8.89 -26.69
CA GLU A 145 26.86 -8.80 -28.12
C GLU A 145 25.86 -7.89 -28.87
N ARG A 146 26.37 -6.70 -29.23
CA ARG A 146 26.01 -5.82 -30.36
C ARG A 146 24.52 -5.57 -30.68
N GLU A 147 24.11 -4.30 -30.61
CA GLU A 147 24.18 -3.36 -31.75
C GLU A 147 23.94 -1.92 -31.29
N SER A 148 24.80 -1.01 -31.76
CA SER A 148 24.83 0.41 -31.45
C SER A 148 23.85 1.16 -32.35
N HIS A 149 22.74 1.68 -31.83
CA HIS A 149 22.04 2.88 -32.35
C HIS A 149 20.83 3.24 -31.47
N MET A 150 21.03 3.76 -30.24
CA MET A 150 20.05 4.60 -29.50
C MET A 150 20.61 5.20 -28.17
N GLU A 151 21.75 5.91 -28.25
CA GLU A 151 22.54 6.32 -27.06
C GLU A 151 21.85 7.25 -26.04
N VAL A 152 20.81 8.01 -26.41
CA VAL A 152 20.18 8.98 -25.48
C VAL A 152 19.04 8.35 -24.67
N SER A 153 18.34 7.35 -25.21
CA SER A 153 17.26 6.62 -24.51
C SER A 153 17.80 5.60 -23.51
N GLU A 154 18.85 4.88 -23.90
CA GLU A 154 19.46 3.81 -23.11
C GLU A 154 20.13 4.34 -21.83
N ASN A 155 20.70 5.56 -21.86
CA ASN A 155 21.36 6.15 -20.69
C ASN A 155 20.36 6.57 -19.60
N TRP A 156 19.16 7.02 -19.98
CA TRP A 156 18.11 7.44 -19.05
C TRP A 156 17.37 6.26 -18.44
N ILE A 157 17.05 5.27 -19.27
CA ILE A 157 16.54 3.97 -18.81
C ILE A 157 17.58 3.32 -17.91
N GLY A 158 18.86 3.34 -18.27
CA GLY A 158 19.97 2.84 -17.45
C GLY A 158 20.09 3.55 -16.10
N LYS A 159 19.93 4.89 -16.05
CA LYS A 159 19.96 5.67 -14.81
C LYS A 159 18.72 5.43 -13.94
N PHE A 160 17.54 5.30 -14.55
CA PHE A 160 16.30 4.96 -13.85
C PHE A 160 16.34 3.54 -13.27
N ILE A 161 16.83 2.58 -14.06
CA ILE A 161 17.07 1.19 -13.65
C ILE A 161 18.11 1.14 -12.52
N TYR A 162 19.20 1.91 -12.62
CA TYR A 162 20.21 1.98 -11.56
C TYR A 162 19.64 2.55 -10.26
N VAL A 163 18.75 3.55 -10.35
CA VAL A 163 18.07 4.12 -9.18
C VAL A 163 17.11 3.11 -8.55
N LEU A 164 16.26 2.45 -9.35
CA LEU A 164 15.33 1.43 -8.86
C LEU A 164 16.04 0.22 -8.26
N LYS A 165 17.18 -0.19 -8.84
CA LYS A 165 17.99 -1.30 -8.32
C LYS A 165 18.57 -1.01 -6.93
N ASN A 166 18.90 0.24 -6.63
CA ASN A 166 19.54 0.62 -5.36
C ASN A 166 18.58 1.21 -4.33
N ASN A 167 17.45 1.74 -4.78
CA ASN A 167 16.39 2.29 -3.94
C ASN A 167 15.06 2.26 -4.72
N PRO A 168 14.34 1.12 -4.70
CA PRO A 168 13.12 0.91 -5.48
C PRO A 168 12.02 1.92 -5.12
N PHE A 169 11.97 2.37 -3.87
CA PHE A 169 10.98 3.33 -3.40
C PHE A 169 11.35 4.79 -3.67
N LYS A 170 12.58 5.11 -4.08
CA LYS A 170 13.03 6.50 -4.26
C LYS A 170 12.11 7.36 -5.13
N PRO A 171 11.58 6.87 -6.28
CA PRO A 171 10.63 7.65 -7.06
C PRO A 171 9.35 7.96 -6.27
N LEU A 172 8.81 6.97 -5.56
CA LEU A 172 7.58 7.11 -4.76
C LEU A 172 7.81 8.06 -3.56
N VAL A 173 8.92 7.91 -2.84
CA VAL A 173 9.36 8.81 -1.77
C VAL A 173 9.42 10.25 -2.27
N GLY A 174 10.03 10.48 -3.44
CA GLY A 174 10.11 11.80 -4.06
C GLY A 174 8.73 12.40 -4.36
N GLN A 175 7.79 11.59 -4.85
CA GLN A 175 6.41 12.06 -5.12
C GLN A 175 5.65 12.36 -3.82
N LEU A 176 5.67 11.44 -2.86
CA LEU A 176 5.01 11.62 -1.57
C LEU A 176 5.55 12.86 -0.84
N GLN A 177 6.86 13.14 -0.97
CA GLN A 177 7.46 14.33 -0.39
C GLN A 177 6.96 15.62 -1.05
N ARG A 178 6.86 15.66 -2.39
CA ARG A 178 6.33 16.84 -3.12
C ARG A 178 4.88 17.13 -2.74
N HIS A 179 4.10 16.08 -2.50
CA HIS A 179 2.70 16.21 -2.09
C HIS A 179 2.52 16.42 -0.58
N GLY A 180 3.60 16.48 0.21
CA GLY A 180 3.52 16.64 1.67
C GLY A 180 2.91 15.44 2.39
N LEU A 181 2.91 14.26 1.77
CA LEU A 181 2.35 13.02 2.29
C LEU A 181 3.40 12.11 2.92
N LEU A 182 4.69 12.35 2.65
CA LEU A 182 5.77 11.53 3.19
C LEU A 182 5.92 11.75 4.69
N THR A 183 5.93 10.65 5.45
CA THR A 183 6.21 10.66 6.89
C THR A 183 7.32 9.69 7.22
N GLN A 184 7.92 9.85 8.39
CA GLN A 184 8.94 8.93 8.89
C GLN A 184 8.41 7.48 8.96
N ARG A 185 7.15 7.31 9.36
CA ARG A 185 6.51 5.99 9.45
C ARG A 185 6.30 5.34 8.07
N ILE A 186 6.00 6.13 7.03
CA ILE A 186 5.92 5.62 5.65
C ILE A 186 7.30 5.19 5.15
N ILE A 187 8.36 5.95 5.49
CA ILE A 187 9.74 5.57 5.14
C ILE A 187 10.11 4.24 5.80
N GLU A 188 9.73 4.05 7.07
CA GLU A 188 9.95 2.79 7.80
C GLU A 188 9.23 1.61 7.14
N GLU A 189 7.97 1.76 6.73
CA GLU A 189 7.26 0.70 6.00
C GLU A 189 7.90 0.38 4.65
N PHE A 190 8.44 1.36 3.92
CA PHE A 190 9.21 1.07 2.71
C PHE A 190 10.50 0.30 2.99
N MET A 191 11.20 0.62 4.07
CA MET A 191 12.36 -0.15 4.50
C MET A 191 11.98 -1.60 4.86
N PHE A 192 10.81 -1.80 5.46
CA PHE A 192 10.26 -3.13 5.70
C PHE A 192 9.92 -3.88 4.41
N GLY A 193 9.42 -3.20 3.37
CA GLY A 193 9.26 -3.81 2.05
C GLY A 193 10.58 -4.23 1.40
N GLU A 194 11.63 -3.41 1.51
CA GLU A 194 12.98 -3.80 1.04
C GLU A 194 13.52 -5.01 1.80
N GLU A 195 13.30 -5.06 3.12
CA GLU A 195 13.66 -6.20 3.96
C GLU A 195 12.88 -7.47 3.58
N TYR A 196 11.56 -7.35 3.33
CA TYR A 196 10.72 -8.45 2.86
C TYR A 196 11.28 -9.07 1.57
N TRP A 197 11.52 -8.28 0.53
CA TRP A 197 12.04 -8.81 -0.73
C TRP A 197 13.42 -9.45 -0.59
N ALA A 198 14.25 -8.95 0.33
CA ALA A 198 15.54 -9.58 0.63
C ALA A 198 15.35 -10.95 1.30
N LEU A 199 14.42 -11.05 2.25
CA LEU A 199 14.07 -12.30 2.91
C LEU A 199 13.44 -13.31 1.94
N GLU A 200 12.46 -12.89 1.14
CA GLU A 200 11.83 -13.72 0.11
C GLU A 200 12.88 -14.36 -0.80
N ARG A 201 13.77 -13.54 -1.40
CA ARG A 201 14.85 -14.05 -2.26
C ARG A 201 15.77 -15.02 -1.52
N LYS A 202 16.13 -14.71 -0.28
CA LYS A 202 16.97 -15.58 0.57
C LYS A 202 16.29 -16.93 0.80
N LEU A 203 15.02 -16.91 1.18
CA LEU A 203 14.23 -18.09 1.54
C LEU A 203 13.94 -18.98 0.33
N CYS A 204 13.50 -18.40 -0.79
CA CYS A 204 13.26 -19.15 -2.03
C CYS A 204 14.56 -19.71 -2.62
N SER A 205 15.67 -18.96 -2.53
CA SER A 205 17.00 -19.48 -2.91
C SER A 205 17.43 -20.64 -2.00
N ALA A 206 17.16 -20.54 -0.69
CA ALA A 206 17.47 -21.60 0.25
C ALA A 206 16.69 -22.88 -0.01
N LEU A 207 15.42 -22.78 -0.44
CA LEU A 207 14.62 -23.92 -0.86
C LEU A 207 15.22 -24.63 -2.07
N MET A 208 15.54 -23.88 -3.13
CA MET A 208 16.13 -24.44 -4.36
C MET A 208 17.49 -25.09 -4.12
N ASN A 209 18.31 -24.51 -3.24
CA ASN A 209 19.64 -25.02 -2.92
C ASN A 209 19.63 -26.02 -1.75
N GLN A 210 18.45 -26.36 -1.21
CA GLN A 210 18.25 -27.25 -0.07
C GLN A 210 19.04 -26.84 1.18
N THR A 211 19.34 -25.55 1.36
CA THR A 211 20.06 -25.04 2.54
C THR A 211 19.15 -24.89 3.75
N GLU A 212 19.75 -24.65 4.92
CA GLU A 212 19.02 -24.40 6.17
C GLU A 212 18.13 -23.14 6.04
N ILE A 213 16.92 -23.22 6.60
CA ILE A 213 15.96 -22.11 6.70
C ILE A 213 15.68 -21.88 8.18
N LEU A 214 15.80 -20.62 8.60
CA LEU A 214 15.53 -20.21 9.97
C LEU A 214 14.06 -19.80 10.12
N VAL A 215 13.41 -20.25 11.20
CA VAL A 215 12.02 -19.89 11.48
C VAL A 215 11.86 -18.39 11.71
N GLU A 216 12.88 -17.73 12.24
CA GLU A 216 12.88 -16.28 12.50
C GLU A 216 12.79 -15.49 11.20
N ASP A 217 13.53 -15.90 10.17
CA ASP A 217 13.49 -15.26 8.85
C ASP A 217 12.12 -15.43 8.19
N VAL A 218 11.55 -16.63 8.28
CA VAL A 218 10.22 -16.95 7.72
C VAL A 218 9.13 -16.16 8.44
N THR A 219 9.20 -16.12 9.78
CA THR A 219 8.26 -15.36 10.60
C THR A 219 8.38 -13.87 10.31
N ARG A 220 9.60 -13.36 10.12
CA ARG A 220 9.82 -11.96 9.75
C ARG A 220 9.26 -11.66 8.37
N ALA A 221 9.50 -12.52 7.38
CA ALA A 221 9.02 -12.33 6.01
C ALA A 221 7.50 -12.19 5.93
N ILE A 222 6.75 -13.14 6.51
CA ILE A 222 5.27 -13.12 6.46
C ILE A 222 4.67 -11.88 7.14
N HIS A 223 5.29 -11.35 8.20
CA HIS A 223 4.81 -10.12 8.84
C HIS A 223 5.11 -8.86 8.01
N LEU A 224 6.14 -8.90 7.16
CA LEU A 224 6.53 -7.76 6.33
C LEU A 224 5.85 -7.75 4.96
N LYS A 225 5.31 -8.89 4.48
CA LYS A 225 4.70 -9.06 3.14
C LYS A 225 3.71 -7.95 2.79
N SER A 226 2.74 -7.70 3.66
CA SER A 226 1.71 -6.64 3.54
C SER A 226 2.16 -5.21 3.93
N PHE A 227 3.42 -4.83 3.71
CA PHE A 227 3.90 -3.48 4.05
C PHE A 227 3.18 -2.38 3.26
N ASP A 228 2.81 -2.67 2.02
CA ASP A 228 2.15 -1.75 1.11
C ASP A 228 0.75 -1.37 1.64
N TYR A 229 0.00 -2.30 2.21
CA TYR A 229 -1.29 -2.06 2.85
C TYR A 229 -1.16 -1.12 4.06
N ARG A 230 -0.09 -1.28 4.84
CA ARG A 230 0.24 -0.36 5.94
C ARG A 230 0.61 1.02 5.42
N VAL A 231 1.40 1.12 4.34
CA VAL A 231 1.68 2.39 3.65
C VAL A 231 0.39 3.07 3.20
N LEU A 232 -0.53 2.33 2.59
CA LEU A 232 -1.83 2.86 2.15
C LEU A 232 -2.61 3.45 3.33
N ASN A 233 -2.71 2.73 4.45
CA ASN A 233 -3.39 3.24 5.64
C ASN A 233 -2.72 4.48 6.24
N LEU A 234 -1.39 4.52 6.28
CA LEU A 234 -0.66 5.71 6.71
C LEU A 234 -0.93 6.92 5.79
N LEU A 235 -0.98 6.69 4.47
CA LEU A 235 -1.35 7.72 3.51
C LEU A 235 -2.78 8.22 3.75
N LEU A 236 -3.73 7.34 4.09
CA LEU A 236 -5.09 7.75 4.44
C LEU A 236 -5.14 8.67 5.66
N TYR A 237 -4.36 8.36 6.70
CA TYR A 237 -4.24 9.26 7.86
C TYR A 237 -3.71 10.63 7.47
N GLN A 238 -2.63 10.67 6.67
CA GLN A 238 -2.05 11.94 6.20
C GLN A 238 -3.03 12.73 5.35
N LEU A 239 -3.69 12.06 4.41
CA LEU A 239 -4.67 12.66 3.53
C LEU A 239 -5.89 13.20 4.29
N ARG A 240 -6.31 12.55 5.39
CA ARG A 240 -7.41 13.04 6.25
C ARG A 240 -6.95 14.12 7.25
N GLY A 241 -5.65 14.35 7.37
CA GLY A 241 -5.09 15.27 8.37
C GLY A 241 -5.29 14.77 9.80
N GLU A 242 -5.42 13.45 9.98
CA GLU A 242 -5.63 12.83 11.29
C GLU A 242 -4.33 12.28 11.84
N LYS A 243 -4.21 12.29 13.18
CA LYS A 243 -3.11 11.60 13.86
C LYS A 243 -3.27 10.11 13.64
N VAL A 244 -2.17 9.44 13.29
CA VAL A 244 -2.15 7.98 13.16
C VAL A 244 -2.54 7.35 14.49
N ASN A 245 -3.49 6.42 14.44
CA ASN A 245 -3.90 5.63 15.59
C ASN A 245 -3.02 4.39 15.69
N ASP A 246 -2.18 4.32 16.72
CA ASP A 246 -1.23 3.21 16.89
C ASP A 246 -1.91 1.87 17.15
N VAL A 247 -3.05 1.86 17.86
CA VAL A 247 -3.84 0.64 18.08
C VAL A 247 -4.41 0.13 16.76
N HIS A 248 -4.86 1.03 15.89
CA HIS A 248 -5.31 0.65 14.55
C HIS A 248 -4.17 0.07 13.71
N MET A 249 -2.98 0.69 13.72
CA MET A 249 -1.84 0.18 12.97
C MET A 249 -1.35 -1.18 13.51
N GLU A 250 -1.40 -1.42 14.82
CA GLU A 250 -1.10 -2.73 15.39
C GLU A 250 -2.15 -3.77 14.98
N PHE A 251 -3.43 -3.42 15.04
CA PHE A 251 -4.51 -4.28 14.55
C PHE A 251 -4.31 -4.66 13.08
N LEU A 252 -3.99 -3.69 12.22
CA LEU A 252 -3.69 -3.93 10.82
C LEU A 252 -2.57 -4.94 10.65
N SER A 253 -1.47 -4.82 11.40
CA SER A 253 -0.36 -5.78 11.29
C SER A 253 -0.77 -7.22 11.56
N ILE A 254 -1.75 -7.47 12.43
CA ILE A 254 -2.24 -8.82 12.74
C ILE A 254 -3.31 -9.26 11.75
N SER A 255 -4.22 -8.36 11.38
CA SER A 255 -5.25 -8.60 10.36
C SER A 255 -4.61 -9.03 9.04
N GLU A 256 -3.64 -8.25 8.56
CA GLU A 256 -2.98 -8.55 7.29
C GLU A 256 -2.15 -9.83 7.38
N PHE A 257 -1.49 -10.11 8.51
CA PHE A 257 -0.81 -11.41 8.69
C PHE A 257 -1.77 -12.59 8.47
N LEU A 258 -2.99 -12.52 8.99
CA LEU A 258 -3.99 -13.58 8.77
C LEU A 258 -4.44 -13.65 7.31
N VAL A 259 -4.62 -12.50 6.64
CA VAL A 259 -4.95 -12.46 5.21
C VAL A 259 -3.83 -13.12 4.38
N GLU A 260 -2.57 -12.74 4.62
CA GLU A 260 -1.41 -13.31 3.93
C GLU A 260 -1.29 -14.83 4.10
N VAL A 261 -1.54 -15.33 5.32
CA VAL A 261 -1.57 -16.78 5.57
C VAL A 261 -2.73 -17.44 4.82
N SER A 262 -3.89 -16.78 4.71
CA SER A 262 -5.02 -17.31 3.95
C SER A 262 -4.69 -17.40 2.46
N ASP A 263 -4.08 -16.37 1.90
CA ASP A 263 -3.70 -16.30 0.48
C ASP A 263 -2.62 -17.34 0.17
N ASP A 264 -1.56 -17.42 0.99
CA ASP A 264 -0.54 -18.48 0.88
C ASP A 264 -1.17 -19.90 0.94
N LEU A 265 -2.20 -20.13 1.77
CA LEU A 265 -2.84 -21.44 1.82
C LEU A 265 -3.71 -21.73 0.57
N PHE A 266 -4.24 -20.69 -0.05
CA PHE A 266 -5.02 -20.80 -1.28
C PHE A 266 -4.12 -21.02 -2.51
N ASP A 267 -3.03 -20.26 -2.61
CA ASP A 267 -2.09 -20.26 -3.75
C ASP A 267 -0.94 -21.27 -3.58
N TYR A 268 -0.98 -22.12 -2.54
CA TYR A 268 0.10 -23.03 -2.16
C TYR A 268 0.69 -23.87 -3.31
N GLU A 269 -0.17 -24.41 -4.17
CA GLU A 269 0.28 -25.24 -5.30
C GLU A 269 1.00 -24.39 -6.36
N ASP A 270 0.44 -23.23 -6.70
CA ASP A 270 0.99 -22.31 -7.69
C ASP A 270 2.31 -21.70 -7.19
N ASP A 271 2.39 -21.30 -5.92
CA ASP A 271 3.63 -20.81 -5.29
C ASP A 271 4.74 -21.86 -5.31
N VAL A 272 4.39 -23.14 -5.10
CA VAL A 272 5.33 -24.25 -5.23
C VAL A 272 5.76 -24.43 -6.68
N LEU A 273 4.92 -24.20 -7.68
CA LEU A 273 5.33 -24.28 -9.07
C LEU A 273 6.27 -23.13 -9.46
N GLU A 274 5.93 -21.92 -9.06
CA GLU A 274 6.62 -20.67 -9.44
C GLU A 274 7.83 -20.35 -8.56
N ASN A 275 8.05 -21.13 -7.49
CA ASN A 275 9.09 -20.92 -6.49
C ASN A 275 8.93 -19.58 -5.74
N HIS A 276 7.69 -19.21 -5.45
CA HIS A 276 7.35 -18.05 -4.64
C HIS A 276 7.41 -18.38 -3.15
N PHE A 277 7.50 -17.33 -2.34
CA PHE A 277 7.47 -17.46 -0.88
C PHE A 277 6.08 -17.90 -0.47
N ASN A 278 6.02 -18.89 0.41
CA ASN A 278 4.78 -19.41 0.95
C ASN A 278 5.01 -19.97 2.36
N ILE A 279 4.21 -19.54 3.33
CA ILE A 279 4.42 -19.86 4.74
C ILE A 279 4.34 -21.36 5.03
N LEU A 280 3.40 -22.07 4.41
CA LEU A 280 3.25 -23.52 4.59
C LEU A 280 4.45 -24.25 4.01
N ARG A 281 4.88 -23.86 2.80
CA ARG A 281 6.07 -24.38 2.12
C ARG A 281 7.32 -24.26 3.01
N MET A 282 7.53 -23.09 3.61
CA MET A 282 8.64 -22.84 4.53
C MET A 282 8.53 -23.71 5.79
N PHE A 283 7.33 -23.83 6.37
CA PHE A 283 7.12 -24.64 7.57
C PHE A 283 7.37 -26.12 7.30
N VAL A 284 7.00 -26.64 6.12
CA VAL A 284 7.30 -28.01 5.69
C VAL A 284 8.80 -28.23 5.62
N ARG A 285 9.56 -27.26 5.09
CA ARG A 285 11.03 -27.35 5.04
C ARG A 285 11.70 -27.36 6.42
N ILE A 286 11.14 -26.64 7.39
CA ILE A 286 11.68 -26.52 8.76
C ILE A 286 11.27 -27.71 9.63
N TYR A 287 9.98 -28.01 9.70
CA TYR A 287 9.40 -28.95 10.65
C TYR A 287 9.11 -30.33 10.05
N GLY A 288 9.17 -30.45 8.73
CA GLY A 288 8.77 -31.65 8.00
C GLY A 288 7.24 -31.72 7.77
N PRO A 289 6.82 -32.54 6.81
CA PRO A 289 5.43 -32.56 6.32
C PRO A 289 4.40 -33.01 7.38
N ALA A 290 4.82 -33.83 8.34
CA ALA A 290 3.93 -34.32 9.39
C ALA A 290 3.64 -33.28 10.48
N THR A 291 4.55 -32.33 10.71
CA THR A 291 4.48 -31.39 11.83
C THR A 291 4.12 -29.97 11.37
N ALA A 292 4.45 -29.60 10.13
CA ALA A 292 4.22 -28.28 9.59
C ALA A 292 2.77 -27.77 9.68
N PRO A 293 1.72 -28.55 9.31
CA PRO A 293 0.34 -28.09 9.43
C PRO A 293 -0.06 -27.75 10.87
N ALA A 294 0.38 -28.57 11.84
CA ALA A 294 0.08 -28.35 13.25
C ALA A 294 0.80 -27.11 13.80
N MET A 295 2.04 -26.86 13.37
CA MET A 295 2.78 -25.65 13.74
C MET A 295 2.15 -24.39 13.13
N LEU A 296 1.73 -24.44 11.87
CA LEU A 296 1.05 -23.30 11.23
C LEU A 296 -0.30 -23.01 11.90
N ALA A 297 -1.10 -24.03 12.18
CA ALA A 297 -2.38 -23.87 12.90
C ALA A 297 -2.19 -23.23 14.27
N LYS A 298 -1.09 -23.52 14.97
CA LYS A 298 -0.75 -22.87 16.24
C LYS A 298 -0.47 -21.37 16.06
N TYR A 299 0.30 -21.00 15.04
CA TYR A 299 0.59 -19.59 14.73
C TYR A 299 -0.68 -18.81 14.36
N ILE A 300 -1.56 -19.42 13.57
CA ILE A 300 -2.86 -18.85 13.21
C ILE A 300 -3.69 -18.60 14.49
N ALA A 301 -3.79 -19.60 15.38
CA ALA A 301 -4.58 -19.47 16.60
C ALA A 301 -4.05 -18.36 17.54
N GLU A 302 -2.73 -18.23 17.69
CA GLU A 302 -2.12 -17.15 18.48
C GLU A 302 -2.39 -15.77 17.85
N ALA A 303 -2.39 -15.67 16.52
CA ALA A 303 -2.71 -14.44 15.81
C ALA A 303 -4.22 -14.10 15.87
N GLU A 304 -5.11 -15.09 15.80
CA GLU A 304 -6.56 -14.90 15.97
C GLU A 304 -6.90 -14.40 17.38
N GLU A 305 -6.27 -14.93 18.43
CA GLU A 305 -6.44 -14.44 19.80
C GLU A 305 -6.01 -12.96 19.91
N LYS A 306 -4.84 -12.61 19.34
CA LYS A 306 -4.36 -11.24 19.33
C LYS A 306 -5.26 -10.32 18.49
N TYR A 307 -5.78 -10.80 17.37
CA TYR A 307 -6.73 -10.10 16.51
C TYR A 307 -7.99 -9.74 17.29
N ASP A 308 -8.59 -10.71 17.98
CA ASP A 308 -9.81 -10.53 18.76
C ASP A 308 -9.62 -9.53 19.91
N ASP A 309 -8.47 -9.59 20.59
CA ASP A 309 -8.16 -8.66 21.66
C ASP A 309 -7.95 -7.23 21.17
N LEU A 310 -7.23 -7.05 20.05
CA LEU A 310 -7.05 -5.74 19.44
C LEU A 310 -8.38 -5.18 18.90
N LEU A 311 -9.20 -6.01 18.26
CA LEU A 311 -10.50 -5.63 17.72
C LEU A 311 -11.41 -5.01 18.80
N LYS A 312 -11.43 -5.58 20.01
CA LYS A 312 -12.19 -5.05 21.16
C LYS A 312 -11.69 -3.69 21.65
N THR A 313 -10.42 -3.36 21.40
CA THR A 313 -9.80 -2.09 21.81
C THR A 313 -9.93 -0.98 20.77
N LEU A 314 -10.32 -1.32 19.54
CA LEU A 314 -10.53 -0.34 18.48
C LEU A 314 -11.72 0.58 18.78
N ASP A 315 -11.74 1.71 18.07
CA ASP A 315 -12.94 2.55 18.00
C ASP A 315 -14.16 1.69 17.57
N PRO A 316 -15.32 1.79 18.25
CA PRO A 316 -16.47 0.93 17.97
C PRO A 316 -16.96 0.99 16.52
N GLN A 317 -16.89 2.15 15.87
CA GLN A 317 -17.29 2.28 14.48
C GLN A 317 -16.29 1.57 13.56
N LEU A 318 -15.00 1.74 13.83
CA LEU A 318 -13.94 1.07 13.08
C LEU A 318 -14.01 -0.45 13.23
N SER A 319 -14.18 -0.95 14.46
CA SER A 319 -14.39 -2.36 14.75
C SER A 319 -15.59 -2.93 13.98
N SER A 320 -16.73 -2.23 13.99
CA SER A 320 -17.94 -2.66 13.27
C SER A 320 -17.72 -2.70 11.75
N ASN A 321 -16.97 -1.75 11.20
CA ASN A 321 -16.66 -1.72 9.77
C ASN A 321 -15.78 -2.91 9.37
N TYR A 322 -14.77 -3.26 10.17
CA TYR A 322 -13.91 -4.42 9.92
C TYR A 322 -14.69 -5.73 9.98
N GLN A 323 -15.52 -5.91 11.01
CA GLN A 323 -16.38 -7.10 11.12
C GLN A 323 -17.29 -7.26 9.89
N THR A 324 -17.91 -6.16 9.43
CA THR A 324 -18.76 -6.17 8.25
C THR A 324 -17.97 -6.57 7.00
N ARG A 325 -16.77 -5.99 6.81
CA ARG A 325 -15.91 -6.34 5.67
C ARG A 325 -15.45 -7.80 5.70
N CYS A 326 -15.11 -8.35 6.87
CA CYS A 326 -14.76 -9.77 7.03
C CYS A 326 -15.94 -10.69 6.62
N GLU A 327 -17.16 -10.34 7.03
CA GLU A 327 -18.36 -11.09 6.64
C GLU A 327 -18.62 -11.01 5.13
N GLU A 328 -18.41 -9.84 4.51
CA GLU A 328 -18.53 -9.65 3.07
C GLU A 328 -17.49 -10.49 2.31
N ALA A 329 -16.22 -10.42 2.70
CA ALA A 329 -15.13 -11.20 2.09
C ALA A 329 -15.39 -12.72 2.20
N THR A 330 -15.88 -13.18 3.35
CA THR A 330 -16.23 -14.60 3.55
C THR A 330 -17.37 -15.04 2.62
N LYS A 331 -18.35 -14.17 2.37
CA LYS A 331 -19.45 -14.43 1.42
C LYS A 331 -18.97 -14.41 -0.03
N GLU A 332 -18.10 -13.48 -0.39
CA GLU A 332 -17.47 -13.39 -1.72
C GLU A 332 -16.68 -14.67 -2.03
N GLY A 333 -16.00 -15.23 -1.03
CA GLY A 333 -15.33 -16.54 -1.09
C GLY A 333 -16.26 -17.77 -1.08
N GLY A 334 -17.58 -17.58 -1.21
CA GLY A 334 -18.56 -18.67 -1.37
C GLY A 334 -18.99 -19.38 -0.09
N LYS A 335 -18.55 -18.95 1.10
CA LYS A 335 -18.97 -19.54 2.39
C LYS A 335 -20.22 -18.84 2.93
N MET A 336 -21.34 -19.58 2.99
CA MET A 336 -22.65 -19.06 3.45
C MET A 336 -22.91 -19.23 4.96
N SER A 337 -22.05 -19.97 5.68
CA SER A 337 -22.19 -20.18 7.13
C SER A 337 -20.85 -20.60 7.76
N GLY A 338 -20.41 -19.92 8.82
CA GLY A 338 -19.15 -20.23 9.51
C GLY A 338 -18.74 -19.14 10.52
N HIS A 339 -17.55 -19.30 11.09
CA HIS A 339 -16.91 -18.31 11.95
C HIS A 339 -16.74 -16.97 11.19
N PRO A 340 -16.78 -15.80 11.85
CA PRO A 340 -16.69 -14.49 11.17
C PRO A 340 -15.41 -14.27 10.35
N LEU A 341 -14.33 -15.01 10.68
CA LEU A 341 -13.05 -15.02 9.96
C LEU A 341 -12.96 -16.16 8.92
N GLY A 342 -14.04 -16.88 8.66
CA GLY A 342 -14.06 -18.01 7.74
C GLY A 342 -13.63 -19.34 8.40
N THR A 343 -12.96 -20.20 7.65
CA THR A 343 -12.48 -21.50 8.16
C THR A 343 -11.20 -21.83 7.45
N TRP A 344 -10.14 -22.08 8.22
CA TRP A 344 -8.83 -22.43 7.70
C TRP A 344 -8.86 -23.81 7.05
N ASN A 345 -8.44 -23.86 5.79
CA ASN A 345 -8.26 -25.09 5.04
C ASN A 345 -6.77 -25.19 4.70
N ILE A 346 -6.02 -25.95 5.49
CA ILE A 346 -4.61 -26.21 5.17
C ILE A 346 -4.57 -27.29 4.08
N PRO A 347 -4.00 -27.01 2.89
CA PRO A 347 -3.98 -27.96 1.78
C PRO A 347 -3.08 -29.16 2.10
N PRO A 348 -3.23 -30.28 1.37
CA PRO A 348 -2.31 -31.40 1.48
C PRO A 348 -0.87 -30.97 1.20
N VAL A 349 0.05 -31.32 2.09
CA VAL A 349 1.46 -30.93 1.97
C VAL A 349 2.12 -31.62 0.79
N ILE A 350 2.82 -30.82 -0.02
CA ILE A 350 3.73 -31.31 -1.07
C ILE A 350 5.06 -31.71 -0.41
N VAL A 351 5.34 -33.02 -0.39
CA VAL A 351 6.54 -33.58 0.27
C VAL A 351 7.80 -33.43 -0.57
N ASP A 352 7.65 -33.55 -1.90
CA ASP A 352 8.75 -33.49 -2.86
C ASP A 352 8.38 -32.50 -3.97
N GLU A 353 8.87 -31.26 -3.84
CA GLU A 353 8.58 -30.19 -4.79
C GLU A 353 9.24 -30.39 -6.16
N GLU A 354 10.38 -31.09 -6.23
CA GLU A 354 11.06 -31.38 -7.50
C GLU A 354 10.24 -32.38 -8.31
N LEU A 355 9.75 -33.43 -7.65
CA LEU A 355 8.85 -34.41 -8.25
C LEU A 355 7.50 -33.77 -8.64
N TYR A 356 6.96 -32.90 -7.78
CA TYR A 356 5.70 -32.19 -8.05
C TYR A 356 5.81 -31.32 -9.30
N ARG A 357 6.83 -30.46 -9.39
CA ARG A 357 7.12 -29.63 -10.58
C ARG A 357 7.33 -30.48 -11.84
N SER A 358 8.08 -31.58 -11.73
CA SER A 358 8.34 -32.48 -12.88
C SER A 358 7.06 -33.14 -13.40
N ASN A 359 6.18 -33.58 -12.51
CA ASN A 359 4.90 -34.18 -12.89
C ASN A 359 3.97 -33.18 -13.56
N TRP A 360 3.97 -31.93 -13.09
CA TRP A 360 3.16 -30.86 -13.66
C TRP A 360 3.58 -30.53 -15.09
N VAL A 361 4.88 -30.33 -15.35
CA VAL A 361 5.44 -30.09 -16.70
C VAL A 361 5.10 -31.23 -17.66
N ASN A 362 5.15 -32.48 -17.18
CA ASN A 362 4.77 -33.64 -17.99
C ASN A 362 3.26 -33.67 -18.30
N SER A 363 2.41 -33.16 -17.42
CA SER A 363 0.96 -33.13 -17.62
C SER A 363 0.48 -32.07 -18.62
N GLU A 364 1.12 -30.89 -18.66
CA GLU A 364 0.82 -29.86 -19.68
C GLU A 364 1.22 -30.31 -21.09
N SER A 365 2.31 -31.08 -21.21
CA SER A 365 2.78 -31.60 -22.50
C SER A 365 1.83 -32.62 -23.18
N VAL A 366 0.79 -33.08 -22.47
CA VAL A 366 -0.20 -34.07 -22.95
C VAL A 366 -1.49 -33.42 -23.45
N VAL A 367 -1.66 -32.09 -23.35
CA VAL A 367 -2.82 -31.40 -23.91
C VAL A 367 -2.61 -31.17 -25.42
N PRO A 368 -3.37 -31.81 -26.32
CA PRO A 368 -3.24 -31.56 -27.75
C PRO A 368 -3.73 -30.14 -28.08
N PRO A 369 -3.16 -29.46 -29.08
CA PRO A 369 -3.70 -28.19 -29.55
C PRO A 369 -5.11 -28.45 -30.12
N GLY A 370 -6.13 -27.93 -29.43
CA GLY A 370 -7.53 -27.96 -29.84
C GLY A 370 -7.88 -26.85 -30.81
#